data_AF-A0ABD5FN63-F1
#
_entry.id   AF-A0ABD5FN63-F1
#
_cell.length_a   1.000
_cell.length_b   1.000
_cell.length_c   1.000
_cell.angle_alpha   90.00
_cell.angle_beta   90.00
_cell.angle_gamma   90.00
#
_symmetry.space_group_name_H-M   'P 1'
#
loop_
_entity.id
_entity.type
_entity.pdbx_description
1 polymer ?
#
loop_
_entity_poly.entity_id
_entity_poly.type
_entity_poly.pdbx_seq_one_letter_code
_entity_poly.pdbx_strand_id
1 'polypeptide(L)'
;MKEQEFLKELKEIDLLQQAMGILGWDNQTGMPEKASDYRAEVDSYLYGLYFDKKVGEPIQEAISYFGKHPDELSEVGKAAYQLVKEEYELQKDVPNELAMAASAATSKAHTAWLKARKEKDFSLFKDALSENIRLTKELIPYWKKNELTNYDVLLNQYEPNMTVEILDNVFSQVRDGIMDIRRQLAEKGTAPDTSILSRKMTEAQQRKFISKVIADLGYDFSRGRLDNTVHPFATGINHNDVRLTTRWSENDFSMGLFGVIHEAGHGMYEQNIDEKYEGTPVHEGASMGIHESQSLFNEIIIGSNRNFWAKQYPFFQECAEGTFDDVSFDTFYDSLKHSKASLIRIEADSLTYVIHIIIRYEIEKMIFNETVSIDELPKIWNDKYEEYLGIRPENDLEGILQDVHWSGSSFGYFPSYALGYMYAAQLLHAMEKEINVDEVLASDDYSPIRKWLTENIHQYGASKKPNELILDATDELLNPQYLLDYLRKIYFSVYKISETQDFA
;
A
#
# COMPACT_ATOMS: atom_id res chain seq x y z
N MET A 1 38.26 1.49 -0.08
CA MET A 1 37.32 0.36 0.07
C MET A 1 37.21 -0.49 -1.21
N LYS A 2 37.02 -1.81 -1.09
CA LYS A 2 36.60 -2.68 -2.21
C LYS A 2 35.08 -2.93 -2.18
N GLU A 3 34.44 -3.15 -3.33
CA GLU A 3 32.98 -3.38 -3.39
C GLU A 3 32.53 -4.53 -2.48
N GLN A 4 33.30 -5.63 -2.42
CA GLN A 4 32.99 -6.76 -1.56
C GLN A 4 32.95 -6.41 -0.06
N GLU A 5 33.73 -5.43 0.38
CA GLU A 5 33.71 -4.96 1.77
C GLU A 5 32.42 -4.18 2.04
N PHE A 6 31.99 -3.36 1.07
CA PHE A 6 30.74 -2.61 1.15
C PHE A 6 29.52 -3.52 1.17
N LEU A 7 29.42 -4.47 0.23
CA LEU A 7 28.31 -5.42 0.18
C LEU A 7 28.26 -6.33 1.42
N LYS A 8 29.42 -6.65 2.02
CA LYS A 8 29.45 -7.40 3.28
C LYS A 8 28.84 -6.58 4.42
N GLU A 9 29.15 -5.28 4.52
CA GLU A 9 28.54 -4.42 5.55
C GLU A 9 27.03 -4.33 5.36
N LEU A 10 26.55 -4.17 4.12
CA LEU A 10 25.12 -4.18 3.81
C LEU A 10 24.46 -5.50 4.20
N LYS A 11 25.11 -6.64 3.99
CA LYS A 11 24.56 -7.94 4.40
C LYS A 11 24.41 -8.02 5.92
N GLU A 12 25.34 -7.46 6.69
CA GLU A 12 25.21 -7.44 8.16
C GLU A 12 24.07 -6.53 8.64
N ILE A 13 23.83 -5.41 7.94
CA ILE A 13 22.67 -4.53 8.19
C ILE A 13 21.36 -5.26 7.88
N ASP A 14 21.29 -5.91 6.72
CA ASP A 14 20.16 -6.74 6.30
C ASP A 14 19.84 -7.83 7.33
N LEU A 15 20.84 -8.61 7.79
CA LEU A 15 20.62 -9.66 8.81
C LEU A 15 19.96 -9.13 10.11
N LEU A 16 20.31 -7.92 10.54
CA LEU A 16 19.66 -7.28 11.68
C LEU A 16 18.22 -6.89 11.36
N GLN A 17 17.97 -6.37 10.16
CA GLN A 17 16.63 -6.06 9.66
C GLN A 17 15.74 -7.32 9.56
N GLN A 18 16.27 -8.44 9.07
CA GLN A 18 15.54 -9.73 9.04
C GLN A 18 15.13 -10.17 10.45
N ALA A 19 16.06 -10.07 11.41
CA ALA A 19 15.78 -10.41 12.81
C ALA A 19 14.67 -9.53 13.40
N MET A 20 14.75 -8.21 13.20
CA MET A 20 13.70 -7.27 13.63
C MET A 20 12.37 -7.53 12.91
N GLY A 21 12.39 -7.89 11.63
CA GLY A 21 11.20 -8.24 10.85
C GLY A 21 10.44 -9.44 11.43
N ILE A 22 11.17 -10.50 11.83
CA ILE A 22 10.57 -11.67 12.51
C ILE A 22 9.95 -11.26 13.87
N LEU A 23 10.64 -10.41 14.65
CA LEU A 23 10.13 -9.94 15.94
C LEU A 23 8.89 -9.07 15.78
N GLY A 24 8.86 -8.19 14.77
CA GLY A 24 7.69 -7.40 14.41
C GLY A 24 6.50 -8.28 14.00
N TRP A 25 6.76 -9.31 13.18
CA TRP A 25 5.74 -10.27 12.77
C TRP A 25 5.17 -11.06 13.97
N ASP A 26 6.02 -11.56 14.86
CA ASP A 26 5.60 -12.34 16.04
C ASP A 26 4.74 -11.50 16.99
N ASN A 27 5.10 -10.22 17.17
CA ASN A 27 4.32 -9.26 17.96
C ASN A 27 2.85 -9.18 17.51
N GLN A 28 2.61 -9.30 16.20
CA GLN A 28 1.28 -9.13 15.59
C GLN A 28 0.49 -10.43 15.37
N THR A 29 1.08 -11.60 15.63
CA THR A 29 0.52 -12.90 15.20
C THR A 29 0.45 -13.97 16.30
N GLY A 30 1.11 -13.76 17.44
CA GLY A 30 1.01 -14.72 18.54
C GLY A 30 1.72 -14.37 19.84
N MET A 31 2.49 -13.28 19.89
CA MET A 31 3.21 -12.88 21.09
C MET A 31 2.25 -12.66 22.28
N PRO A 32 2.52 -13.25 23.47
CA PRO A 32 1.73 -12.97 24.67
C PRO A 32 1.83 -11.49 25.08
N GLU A 33 0.70 -10.86 25.41
CA GLU A 33 0.62 -9.43 25.77
C GLU A 33 1.61 -9.01 26.87
N LYS A 34 1.82 -9.86 27.88
CA LYS A 34 2.77 -9.59 28.99
C LYS A 34 4.24 -9.59 28.58
N ALA A 35 4.57 -10.01 27.36
CA ALA A 35 5.93 -9.98 26.82
C ALA A 35 6.30 -8.63 26.19
N SER A 36 5.35 -7.68 26.07
CA SER A 36 5.55 -6.41 25.37
C SER A 36 6.78 -5.63 25.84
N ASP A 37 6.98 -5.48 27.15
CA ASP A 37 8.12 -4.73 27.70
C ASP A 37 9.45 -5.40 27.37
N TYR A 38 9.50 -6.73 27.44
CA TYR A 38 10.70 -7.52 27.09
C TYR A 38 10.98 -7.48 25.58
N ARG A 39 9.93 -7.52 24.74
CA ARG A 39 10.06 -7.37 23.28
C ARG A 39 10.62 -6.00 22.94
N ALA A 40 10.08 -4.93 23.55
CA ALA A 40 10.56 -3.58 23.34
C ALA A 40 12.05 -3.40 23.72
N GLU A 41 12.53 -4.07 24.78
CA GLU A 41 13.96 -4.06 25.14
C GLU A 41 14.84 -4.72 24.06
N VAL A 42 14.42 -5.89 23.56
CA VAL A 42 15.14 -6.61 22.49
C VAL A 42 15.15 -5.79 21.20
N ASP A 43 14.00 -5.26 20.78
CA ASP A 43 13.87 -4.46 19.57
C ASP A 43 14.75 -3.20 19.66
N SER A 44 14.77 -2.52 20.82
CA SER A 44 15.61 -1.35 21.05
C SER A 44 17.11 -1.67 20.94
N TYR A 45 17.54 -2.82 21.49
CA TYR A 45 18.94 -3.25 21.40
C TYR A 45 19.35 -3.57 19.96
N LEU A 46 18.52 -4.33 19.23
CA LEU A 46 18.80 -4.67 17.82
C LEU A 46 18.78 -3.44 16.92
N TYR A 47 17.84 -2.51 17.16
CA TYR A 47 17.78 -1.25 16.43
C TYR A 47 19.03 -0.39 16.66
N GLY A 48 19.57 -0.37 17.89
CA GLY A 48 20.84 0.29 18.18
C GLY A 48 22.00 -0.27 17.35
N LEU A 49 22.13 -1.60 17.29
CA LEU A 49 23.14 -2.26 16.46
C LEU A 49 22.95 -1.97 14.96
N TYR A 50 21.70 -2.00 14.48
CA TYR A 50 21.35 -1.71 13.10
C TYR A 50 21.75 -0.28 12.74
N PHE A 51 21.38 0.68 13.59
CA PHE A 51 21.67 2.09 13.38
C PHE A 51 23.18 2.36 13.38
N ASP A 52 23.92 1.84 14.36
CA ASP A 52 25.37 2.00 14.47
C ASP A 52 26.10 1.52 13.20
N LYS A 53 25.65 0.41 12.60
CA LYS A 53 26.19 -0.08 11.33
C LYS A 53 25.85 0.83 10.16
N LYS A 54 24.58 1.22 10.07
CA LYS A 54 24.03 2.04 8.99
C LYS A 54 24.70 3.40 8.85
N VAL A 55 25.14 4.00 9.96
CA VAL A 55 25.83 5.30 9.96
C VAL A 55 27.33 5.20 10.28
N GLY A 56 27.85 3.99 10.47
CA GLY A 56 29.21 3.74 10.91
C GLY A 56 30.28 4.11 9.88
N GLU A 57 31.55 4.04 10.33
CA GLU A 57 32.72 4.34 9.51
C GLU A 57 32.76 3.59 8.16
N PRO A 58 32.40 2.28 8.07
CA PRO A 58 32.41 1.58 6.79
C PRO A 58 31.45 2.16 5.74
N ILE A 59 30.24 2.57 6.15
CA ILE A 59 29.27 3.21 5.24
C ILE A 59 29.77 4.59 4.81
N GLN A 60 30.33 5.37 5.74
CA GLN A 60 30.91 6.68 5.41
C GLN A 60 32.11 6.56 4.45
N GLU A 61 32.99 5.57 4.66
CA GLU A 61 34.08 5.27 3.74
C GLU A 61 33.55 4.86 2.36
N ALA A 62 32.53 3.99 2.30
CA ALA A 62 31.90 3.57 1.06
C ALA A 62 31.35 4.76 0.27
N ILE A 63 30.58 5.63 0.93
CA ILE A 63 30.00 6.83 0.33
C ILE A 63 31.08 7.75 -0.26
N SER A 64 32.14 8.00 0.51
CA SER A 64 33.26 8.87 0.12
C SER A 64 34.12 8.29 -1.00
N TYR A 65 34.43 6.99 -0.92
CA TYR A 65 35.28 6.29 -1.88
C TYR A 65 34.55 6.08 -3.21
N PHE A 66 33.41 5.39 -3.22
CA PHE A 66 32.69 5.10 -4.46
C PHE A 66 32.06 6.34 -5.11
N GLY A 67 31.84 7.42 -4.34
CA GLY A 67 31.47 8.71 -4.92
C GLY A 67 32.52 9.30 -5.87
N LYS A 68 33.80 8.93 -5.70
CA LYS A 68 34.91 9.31 -6.59
C LYS A 68 35.30 8.20 -7.56
N HIS A 69 34.93 6.96 -7.23
CA HIS A 69 35.28 5.75 -7.97
C HIS A 69 34.03 4.95 -8.40
N PRO A 70 33.01 5.57 -9.04
CA PRO A 70 31.76 4.89 -9.34
C PRO A 70 31.91 3.74 -10.34
N ASP A 71 32.96 3.78 -11.18
CA ASP A 71 33.25 2.73 -12.16
C ASP A 71 33.81 1.44 -11.53
N GLU A 72 34.17 1.46 -10.24
CA GLU A 72 34.62 0.28 -9.48
C GLU A 72 33.45 -0.55 -8.92
N LEU A 73 32.21 -0.09 -9.07
CA LEU A 73 31.00 -0.80 -8.63
C LEU A 73 30.37 -1.60 -9.78
N SER A 74 29.93 -2.82 -9.47
CA SER A 74 29.04 -3.60 -10.33
C SER A 74 27.65 -2.94 -10.45
N GLU A 75 26.76 -3.51 -11.27
CA GLU A 75 25.35 -3.09 -11.35
C GLU A 75 24.66 -3.11 -9.97
N VAL A 76 24.83 -4.21 -9.23
CA VAL A 76 24.28 -4.39 -7.87
C VAL A 76 24.89 -3.36 -6.92
N GLY A 77 26.21 -3.20 -6.96
CA GLY A 77 26.92 -2.22 -6.12
C GLY A 77 26.47 -0.78 -6.38
N LYS A 78 26.23 -0.42 -7.65
CA LYS A 78 25.74 0.92 -8.04
C LYS A 78 24.34 1.18 -7.51
N ALA A 79 23.41 0.23 -7.68
CA ALA A 79 22.05 0.36 -7.16
C ALA A 79 22.05 0.50 -5.63
N ALA A 80 22.76 -0.39 -4.94
CA ALA A 80 22.86 -0.36 -3.47
C ALA A 80 23.53 0.93 -2.96
N TYR A 81 24.63 1.37 -3.60
CA TYR A 81 25.30 2.61 -3.28
C TYR A 81 24.37 3.81 -3.38
N GLN A 82 23.57 3.89 -4.43
CA GLN A 82 22.67 5.03 -4.66
C GLN A 82 21.63 5.13 -3.54
N LEU A 83 21.00 4.03 -3.14
CA LEU A 83 20.02 4.01 -2.03
C LEU A 83 20.68 4.38 -0.70
N VAL A 84 21.82 3.76 -0.38
CA VAL A 84 22.56 4.04 0.87
C VAL A 84 22.98 5.51 0.94
N LYS A 85 23.45 6.06 -0.18
CA LYS A 85 23.85 7.47 -0.25
C LYS A 85 22.66 8.40 -0.06
N GLU A 86 21.54 8.14 -0.74
CA GLU A 86 20.33 8.96 -0.61
C GLU A 86 19.82 8.97 0.84
N GLU A 87 19.76 7.80 1.47
CA GLU A 87 19.34 7.66 2.85
C GLU A 87 20.30 8.35 3.83
N TYR A 88 21.62 8.19 3.63
CA TYR A 88 22.63 8.87 4.42
C TYR A 88 22.50 10.40 4.29
N GLU A 89 22.28 10.92 3.07
CA GLU A 89 22.08 12.35 2.84
C GLU A 89 20.86 12.91 3.55
N LEU A 90 19.78 12.13 3.71
CA LEU A 90 18.59 12.55 4.45
C LEU A 90 18.81 12.65 5.97
N GLN A 91 19.77 11.89 6.51
CA GLN A 91 19.96 11.76 7.96
C GLN A 91 21.18 12.52 8.48
N LYS A 92 22.26 12.64 7.70
CA LYS A 92 23.56 13.14 8.17
C LYS A 92 23.53 14.55 8.76
N ASP A 93 22.63 15.40 8.27
CA ASP A 93 22.54 16.81 8.65
C ASP A 93 21.47 17.05 9.73
N VAL A 94 20.67 16.03 10.07
CA VAL A 94 19.62 16.11 11.09
C VAL A 94 20.27 16.08 12.49
N PRO A 95 20.00 17.07 13.36
CA PRO A 95 20.50 17.06 14.73
C PRO A 95 19.97 15.84 15.49
N ASN A 96 20.85 15.12 16.20
CA ASN A 96 20.48 13.92 16.96
C ASN A 96 19.35 14.20 17.96
N GLU A 97 19.36 15.35 18.64
CA GLU A 97 18.29 15.75 19.57
C GLU A 97 16.92 15.87 18.86
N LEU A 98 16.89 16.39 17.63
CA LEU A 98 15.67 16.51 16.84
C LEU A 98 15.16 15.13 16.39
N ALA A 99 16.05 14.26 15.91
CA ALA A 99 15.72 12.89 15.52
C ALA A 99 15.15 12.08 16.70
N MET A 100 15.79 12.16 17.88
CA MET A 100 15.31 11.51 19.10
C MET A 100 13.96 12.08 19.56
N ALA A 101 13.78 13.40 19.48
CA ALA A 101 12.51 14.04 19.83
C ALA A 101 11.37 13.57 18.91
N ALA A 102 11.61 13.51 17.60
CA ALA A 102 10.64 13.01 16.61
C ALA A 102 10.26 11.55 16.87
N SER A 103 11.24 10.67 17.11
CA SER A 103 10.99 9.26 17.43
C SER A 103 10.19 9.08 18.74
N ALA A 104 10.52 9.85 19.78
CA ALA A 104 9.76 9.80 21.04
C ALA A 104 8.33 10.36 20.88
N ALA A 105 8.14 11.34 20.00
CA ALA A 105 6.83 11.95 19.75
C ALA A 105 5.87 10.97 19.08
N THR A 106 6.30 10.22 18.06
CA THR A 106 5.44 9.22 17.39
C THR A 106 4.96 8.13 18.33
N SER A 107 5.83 7.64 19.23
CA SER A 107 5.46 6.64 20.24
C SER A 107 4.38 7.16 21.21
N LYS A 108 4.53 8.41 21.68
CA LYS A 108 3.52 9.07 22.54
C LYS A 108 2.21 9.30 21.78
N ALA A 109 2.32 9.73 20.52
CA ALA A 109 1.19 9.99 19.64
C ALA A 109 0.39 8.72 19.34
N HIS A 110 1.03 7.59 19.10
CA HIS A 110 0.35 6.30 18.93
C HIS A 110 -0.47 5.92 20.16
N THR A 111 0.12 6.06 21.36
CA THR A 111 -0.58 5.79 22.63
C THR A 111 -1.79 6.71 22.81
N ALA A 112 -1.62 8.00 22.54
CA ALA A 112 -2.70 8.98 22.63
C ALA A 112 -3.82 8.69 21.62
N TRP A 113 -3.46 8.29 20.39
CA TRP A 113 -4.38 7.92 19.33
C TRP A 113 -5.21 6.69 19.68
N LEU A 114 -4.61 5.63 20.23
CA LEU A 114 -5.34 4.44 20.70
C LEU A 114 -6.41 4.81 21.74
N LYS A 115 -6.05 5.69 22.69
CA LYS A 115 -6.98 6.19 23.70
C LYS A 115 -8.08 7.05 23.06
N ALA A 116 -7.73 7.98 22.18
CA ALA A 116 -8.66 8.86 21.49
C ALA A 116 -9.68 8.05 20.67
N ARG A 117 -9.24 7.02 19.95
CA ARG A 117 -10.14 6.12 19.20
C ARG A 117 -11.13 5.39 20.09
N LYS A 118 -10.65 4.85 21.21
CA LYS A 118 -11.50 4.13 22.17
C LYS A 118 -12.60 5.04 22.74
N GLU A 119 -12.25 6.29 23.04
CA GLU A 119 -13.18 7.28 23.61
C GLU A 119 -13.93 8.09 22.53
N LYS A 120 -13.61 7.89 21.25
CA LYS A 120 -14.14 8.64 20.09
C LYS A 120 -13.95 10.17 20.22
N ASP A 121 -12.83 10.60 20.79
CA ASP A 121 -12.56 11.99 21.19
C ASP A 121 -11.18 12.45 20.71
N PHE A 122 -11.15 13.29 19.67
CA PHE A 122 -9.92 13.84 19.08
C PHE A 122 -9.13 14.73 20.05
N SER A 123 -9.78 15.33 21.05
CA SER A 123 -9.09 16.22 21.99
C SER A 123 -7.98 15.51 22.78
N LEU A 124 -8.10 14.19 22.96
CA LEU A 124 -7.09 13.34 23.60
C LEU A 124 -5.84 13.10 22.74
N PHE A 125 -5.93 13.31 21.42
CA PHE A 125 -4.84 13.13 20.46
C PHE A 125 -4.25 14.46 19.96
N LYS A 126 -5.02 15.55 20.05
CA LYS A 126 -4.68 16.88 19.54
C LYS A 126 -3.25 17.34 19.84
N ASP A 127 -2.83 17.31 21.11
CA ASP A 127 -1.51 17.81 21.52
C ASP A 127 -0.38 16.96 20.95
N ALA A 128 -0.56 15.63 20.93
CA ALA A 128 0.43 14.72 20.37
C ALA A 128 0.55 14.86 18.85
N LEU A 129 -0.57 15.00 18.15
CA LEU A 129 -0.57 15.25 16.70
C LEU A 129 0.06 16.62 16.37
N SER A 130 -0.21 17.65 17.17
CA SER A 130 0.40 18.97 17.01
C SER A 130 1.92 18.90 17.14
N GLU A 131 2.43 18.12 18.10
CA GLU A 131 3.86 17.92 18.29
C GLU A 131 4.50 17.14 17.13
N ASN A 132 3.84 16.09 16.63
CA ASN A 132 4.28 15.39 15.42
C ASN A 132 4.39 16.35 14.23
N ILE A 133 3.34 17.15 13.96
CA ILE A 133 3.35 18.13 12.86
C ILE A 133 4.48 19.17 13.04
N ARG A 134 4.68 19.67 14.26
CA ARG A 134 5.75 20.64 14.56
C ARG A 134 7.13 20.05 14.27
N LEU A 135 7.41 18.86 14.79
CA LEU A 135 8.69 18.17 14.59
C LEU A 135 8.91 17.79 13.13
N THR A 136 7.89 17.32 12.41
CA THR A 136 7.97 17.08 10.97
C THR A 136 8.32 18.37 10.22
N LYS A 137 7.70 19.51 10.55
CA LYS A 137 8.04 20.82 9.96
C LYS A 137 9.48 21.25 10.25
N GLU A 138 10.04 20.90 11.40
CA GLU A 138 11.45 21.14 11.74
C GLU A 138 12.42 20.22 11.01
N LEU A 139 11.98 19.01 10.64
CA LEU A 139 12.78 18.06 9.86
C LEU A 139 12.81 18.39 8.36
N ILE A 140 11.72 18.92 7.79
CA ILE A 140 11.60 19.24 6.36
C ILE A 140 12.80 20.02 5.78
N PRO A 141 13.33 21.09 6.42
CA PRO A 141 14.49 21.81 5.90
C PRO A 141 15.75 20.96 5.73
N TYR A 142 15.90 19.86 6.48
CA TYR A 142 17.04 18.94 6.37
C TYR A 142 16.85 17.94 5.23
N TRP A 143 15.60 17.60 4.91
CA TRP A 143 15.26 16.68 3.82
C TRP A 143 15.10 17.38 2.47
N LYS A 144 14.77 18.67 2.49
CA LYS A 144 14.52 19.47 1.29
C LYS A 144 15.79 19.61 0.46
N LYS A 145 15.75 19.12 -0.78
CA LYS A 145 16.78 19.28 -1.80
C LYS A 145 16.33 20.37 -2.79
N ASN A 146 15.51 20.00 -3.76
CA ASN A 146 15.05 20.85 -4.87
C ASN A 146 13.52 20.97 -4.96
N GLU A 147 12.81 20.35 -4.01
CA GLU A 147 11.35 20.37 -3.94
C GLU A 147 10.80 21.79 -3.80
N LEU A 148 9.65 22.07 -4.42
CA LEU A 148 9.07 23.42 -4.43
C LEU A 148 8.39 23.74 -3.09
N THR A 149 7.56 22.82 -2.61
CA THR A 149 6.77 22.98 -1.39
C THR A 149 7.29 22.12 -0.24
N ASN A 150 6.77 22.32 0.97
CA ASN A 150 7.13 21.48 2.12
C ASN A 150 6.50 20.10 2.00
N TYR A 151 5.28 20.03 1.46
CA TYR A 151 4.60 18.77 1.26
C TYR A 151 5.24 17.93 0.16
N ASP A 152 5.84 18.54 -0.88
CA ASP A 152 6.65 17.82 -1.88
C ASP A 152 7.80 17.03 -1.24
N VAL A 153 8.45 17.60 -0.20
CA VAL A 153 9.53 16.91 0.54
C VAL A 153 9.01 15.65 1.22
N LEU A 154 7.78 15.70 1.74
CA LEU A 154 7.13 14.57 2.41
C LEU A 154 6.64 13.52 1.41
N LEU A 155 6.08 13.94 0.27
CA LEU A 155 5.73 13.04 -0.83
C LEU A 155 6.97 12.27 -1.33
N ASN A 156 8.10 12.96 -1.49
CA ASN A 156 9.35 12.39 -1.99
C ASN A 156 9.95 11.31 -1.07
N GLN A 157 9.54 11.25 0.21
CA GLN A 157 9.94 10.17 1.13
C GLN A 157 9.32 8.81 0.77
N TYR A 158 8.17 8.82 0.08
CA TYR A 158 7.41 7.61 -0.25
C TYR A 158 7.34 7.36 -1.75
N GLU A 159 7.23 8.43 -2.53
CA GLU A 159 7.12 8.43 -3.98
C GLU A 159 8.15 9.38 -4.59
N PRO A 160 9.38 8.92 -4.79
CA PRO A 160 10.43 9.74 -5.37
C PRO A 160 10.00 10.43 -6.67
N ASN A 161 10.24 11.74 -6.77
CA ASN A 161 9.87 12.63 -7.88
C ASN A 161 8.37 12.96 -8.02
N MET A 162 7.52 12.52 -7.09
CA MET A 162 6.11 12.94 -7.07
C MET A 162 5.97 14.31 -6.40
N THR A 163 5.13 15.18 -6.97
CA THR A 163 4.93 16.56 -6.48
C THR A 163 3.45 16.90 -6.33
N VAL A 164 3.16 17.94 -5.57
CA VAL A 164 1.84 18.56 -5.45
C VAL A 164 1.31 18.99 -6.81
N GLU A 165 2.14 19.53 -7.70
CA GLU A 165 1.72 19.95 -9.04
C GLU A 165 1.21 18.75 -9.86
N ILE A 166 1.92 17.63 -9.84
CA ILE A 166 1.52 16.41 -10.54
C ILE A 166 0.25 15.84 -9.91
N LEU A 167 0.22 15.70 -8.57
CA LEU A 167 -0.90 15.11 -7.85
C LEU A 167 -2.17 15.96 -7.92
N ASP A 168 -2.08 17.30 -7.91
CA ASP A 168 -3.26 18.16 -8.07
C ASP A 168 -3.93 17.95 -9.43
N ASN A 169 -3.12 17.83 -10.50
CA ASN A 169 -3.64 17.53 -11.83
C ASN A 169 -4.27 16.11 -11.87
N VAL A 170 -3.53 15.09 -11.44
CA VAL A 170 -3.96 13.69 -11.49
C VAL A 170 -5.21 13.44 -10.62
N PHE A 171 -5.20 13.90 -9.37
CA PHE A 171 -6.31 13.68 -8.45
C PHE A 171 -7.55 14.48 -8.84
N SER A 172 -7.43 15.67 -9.43
CA SER A 172 -8.60 16.38 -9.94
C SER A 172 -9.29 15.59 -11.06
N GLN A 173 -8.53 15.04 -12.01
CA GLN A 173 -9.07 14.21 -13.09
C GLN A 173 -9.75 12.94 -12.56
N VAL A 174 -9.10 12.21 -11.64
CA VAL A 174 -9.67 10.98 -11.08
C VAL A 174 -10.89 11.26 -10.22
N ARG A 175 -10.84 12.29 -9.36
CA ARG A 175 -11.99 12.70 -8.55
C ARG A 175 -13.19 13.01 -9.44
N ASP A 176 -13.02 13.87 -10.43
CA ASP A 176 -14.12 14.33 -11.28
C ASP A 176 -14.68 13.17 -12.11
N GLY A 177 -13.81 12.27 -12.61
CA GLY A 177 -14.20 11.05 -13.32
C GLY A 177 -14.98 10.05 -12.43
N ILE A 178 -14.52 9.79 -11.21
CA ILE A 178 -15.23 8.93 -10.25
C ILE A 178 -16.59 9.54 -9.90
N MET A 179 -16.66 10.85 -9.68
CA MET A 179 -17.91 11.55 -9.37
C MET A 179 -18.90 11.47 -10.54
N ASP A 180 -18.43 11.56 -11.78
CA ASP A 180 -19.26 11.30 -12.97
C ASP A 180 -19.78 9.87 -13.00
N ILE A 181 -18.92 8.86 -12.81
CA ILE A 181 -19.34 7.45 -12.79
C ILE A 181 -20.43 7.26 -11.73
N ARG A 182 -20.19 7.70 -10.48
CA ARG A 182 -21.15 7.60 -9.38
C ARG A 182 -22.50 8.25 -9.70
N ARG A 183 -22.49 9.45 -10.29
CA ARG A 183 -23.71 10.12 -10.74
C ARG A 183 -24.47 9.26 -11.75
N GLN A 184 -23.79 8.71 -12.75
CA GLN A 184 -24.42 7.85 -13.75
C GLN A 184 -24.96 6.55 -13.15
N LEU A 185 -24.27 5.95 -12.18
CA LEU A 185 -24.78 4.78 -11.43
C LEU A 185 -26.08 5.12 -10.70
N ALA A 186 -26.14 6.28 -10.04
CA ALA A 186 -27.33 6.71 -9.30
C ALA A 186 -28.52 7.07 -10.21
N GLU A 187 -28.25 7.71 -11.36
CA GLU A 187 -29.30 8.19 -12.27
C GLU A 187 -29.84 7.12 -13.23
N LYS A 188 -28.96 6.22 -13.71
CA LYS A 188 -29.26 5.28 -14.80
C LYS A 188 -29.08 3.81 -14.41
N GLY A 189 -28.36 3.54 -13.33
CA GLY A 189 -27.97 2.18 -12.94
C GLY A 189 -29.05 1.44 -12.15
N THR A 190 -28.94 0.11 -12.13
CA THR A 190 -29.67 -0.77 -11.21
C THR A 190 -28.69 -1.35 -10.21
N ALA A 191 -28.83 -0.98 -8.93
CA ALA A 191 -27.94 -1.48 -7.88
C ALA A 191 -28.06 -3.02 -7.74
N PRO A 192 -26.93 -3.72 -7.55
CA PRO A 192 -26.93 -5.16 -7.34
C PRO A 192 -27.47 -5.54 -5.95
N ASP A 193 -27.96 -6.77 -5.79
CA ASP A 193 -28.33 -7.32 -4.49
C ASP A 193 -27.07 -7.73 -3.71
N THR A 194 -26.89 -7.16 -2.51
CA THR A 194 -25.77 -7.45 -1.61
C THR A 194 -26.11 -8.40 -0.47
N SER A 195 -27.34 -8.93 -0.43
CA SER A 195 -27.81 -9.79 0.68
C SER A 195 -26.90 -11.02 0.90
N ILE A 196 -26.27 -11.51 -0.17
CA ILE A 196 -25.39 -12.67 -0.12
C ILE A 196 -24.06 -12.42 0.60
N LEU A 197 -23.57 -11.16 0.64
CA LEU A 197 -22.26 -10.84 1.24
C LEU A 197 -22.24 -11.12 2.74
N SER A 198 -23.41 -11.01 3.38
CA SER A 198 -23.60 -11.31 4.80
C SER A 198 -23.84 -12.78 5.13
N ARG A 199 -23.92 -13.66 4.12
CA ARG A 199 -24.10 -15.10 4.36
C ARG A 199 -22.88 -15.67 5.06
N LYS A 200 -23.13 -16.60 5.98
CA LYS A 200 -22.09 -17.14 6.84
C LYS A 200 -21.12 -18.05 6.06
N MET A 201 -19.83 -17.74 6.07
CA MET A 201 -18.76 -18.63 5.62
C MET A 201 -17.69 -18.72 6.70
N THR A 202 -17.43 -19.90 7.25
CA THR A 202 -16.49 -20.07 8.37
C THR A 202 -15.05 -19.73 7.97
N GLU A 203 -14.20 -19.37 8.94
CA GLU A 203 -12.77 -19.14 8.69
C GLU A 203 -12.11 -20.33 7.97
N ALA A 204 -12.42 -21.56 8.37
CA ALA A 204 -11.85 -22.76 7.75
C ALA A 204 -12.21 -22.89 6.26
N GLN A 205 -13.46 -22.56 5.91
CA GLN A 205 -13.94 -22.57 4.53
C GLN A 205 -13.27 -21.45 3.70
N GLN A 206 -13.18 -20.23 4.25
CA GLN A 206 -12.51 -19.11 3.61
C GLN A 206 -11.02 -19.41 3.39
N ARG A 207 -10.34 -19.95 4.40
CA ARG A 207 -8.94 -20.36 4.33
C ARG A 207 -8.70 -21.45 3.28
N LYS A 208 -9.56 -22.48 3.22
CA LYS A 208 -9.48 -23.54 2.21
C LYS A 208 -9.52 -22.96 0.80
N PHE A 209 -10.47 -22.06 0.54
CA PHE A 209 -10.61 -21.41 -0.75
C PHE A 209 -9.37 -20.57 -1.08
N ILE A 210 -9.02 -19.63 -0.18
CA ILE A 210 -8.06 -18.59 -0.51
C ILE A 210 -6.62 -19.07 -0.58
N SER A 211 -6.25 -20.06 0.24
CA SER A 211 -4.92 -20.66 0.17
C SER A 211 -4.66 -21.32 -1.18
N LYS A 212 -5.68 -21.97 -1.77
CA LYS A 212 -5.55 -22.51 -3.14
C LYS A 212 -5.46 -21.36 -4.16
N VAL A 213 -6.33 -20.36 -4.03
CA VAL A 213 -6.38 -19.23 -4.97
C VAL A 213 -5.06 -18.49 -5.06
N ILE A 214 -4.46 -18.11 -3.94
CA ILE A 214 -3.18 -17.38 -3.98
C ILE A 214 -2.01 -18.26 -4.43
N ALA A 215 -2.06 -19.56 -4.16
CA ALA A 215 -1.09 -20.51 -4.71
C ALA A 215 -1.21 -20.62 -6.23
N ASP A 216 -2.44 -20.67 -6.77
CA ASP A 216 -2.67 -20.66 -8.22
C ASP A 216 -2.14 -19.35 -8.85
N LEU A 217 -2.38 -18.20 -8.20
CA LEU A 217 -1.87 -16.89 -8.66
C LEU A 217 -0.33 -16.84 -8.66
N GLY A 218 0.31 -17.57 -7.75
CA GLY A 218 1.76 -17.79 -7.75
C GLY A 218 2.48 -17.49 -6.45
N TYR A 219 1.76 -17.23 -5.36
CA TYR A 219 2.37 -17.10 -4.04
C TYR A 219 2.95 -18.45 -3.59
N ASP A 220 4.24 -18.48 -3.28
CA ASP A 220 4.96 -19.70 -2.93
C ASP A 220 4.93 -19.94 -1.42
N PHE A 221 4.07 -20.87 -0.97
CA PHE A 221 3.97 -21.30 0.43
C PHE A 221 5.21 -22.06 0.96
N SER A 222 6.15 -22.48 0.10
CA SER A 222 7.44 -23.00 0.57
C SER A 222 8.39 -21.88 0.99
N ARG A 223 8.09 -20.64 0.59
CA ARG A 223 8.85 -19.41 0.85
C ARG A 223 8.02 -18.38 1.63
N GLY A 224 7.01 -18.85 2.36
CA GLY A 224 6.06 -17.97 3.03
C GLY A 224 4.95 -18.71 3.77
N ARG A 225 4.09 -17.96 4.47
CA ARG A 225 2.94 -18.49 5.23
C ARG A 225 1.83 -17.45 5.39
N LEU A 226 0.65 -17.88 5.84
CA LEU A 226 -0.52 -17.04 6.10
C LEU A 226 -1.03 -17.21 7.54
N ASP A 227 -1.11 -16.11 8.29
CA ASP A 227 -1.48 -16.09 9.71
C ASP A 227 -2.59 -15.09 10.04
N ASN A 228 -3.13 -15.20 11.25
CA ASN A 228 -4.18 -14.30 11.72
C ASN A 228 -3.57 -13.07 12.42
N THR A 229 -4.17 -11.91 12.19
CA THR A 229 -3.83 -10.67 12.88
C THR A 229 -5.06 -9.75 13.00
N VAL A 230 -4.90 -8.62 13.67
CA VAL A 230 -5.93 -7.57 13.78
C VAL A 230 -5.95 -6.67 12.54
N HIS A 231 -4.78 -6.31 12.03
CA HIS A 231 -4.59 -5.46 10.86
C HIS A 231 -3.74 -6.21 9.83
N PRO A 232 -4.32 -6.68 8.72
CA PRO A 232 -3.58 -7.41 7.67
C PRO A 232 -2.35 -6.65 7.18
N PHE A 233 -1.31 -7.39 6.87
CA PHE A 233 -0.06 -6.93 6.26
C PHE A 233 0.72 -8.10 5.66
N ALA A 234 1.59 -7.79 4.70
CA ALA A 234 2.65 -8.63 4.19
C ALA A 234 4.01 -8.14 4.69
N THR A 235 4.97 -9.04 4.89
CA THR A 235 6.35 -8.69 5.25
C THR A 235 7.33 -9.58 4.50
N GLY A 236 8.22 -8.96 3.73
CA GLY A 236 9.39 -9.62 3.17
C GLY A 236 10.51 -9.64 4.21
N ILE A 237 10.82 -10.82 4.77
CA ILE A 237 11.94 -10.98 5.72
C ILE A 237 13.22 -11.26 4.93
N ASN A 238 13.14 -12.07 3.88
CA ASN A 238 14.17 -12.29 2.87
C ASN A 238 13.54 -12.96 1.65
N HIS A 239 14.33 -13.23 0.60
CA HIS A 239 13.83 -13.86 -0.61
C HIS A 239 13.02 -15.15 -0.38
N ASN A 240 13.31 -15.93 0.67
CA ASN A 240 12.64 -17.22 0.93
C ASN A 240 11.75 -17.23 2.19
N ASP A 241 11.46 -16.07 2.78
CA ASP A 241 10.54 -15.93 3.91
C ASP A 241 9.74 -14.63 3.76
N VAL A 242 8.65 -14.71 3.00
CA VAL A 242 7.70 -13.62 2.82
C VAL A 242 6.38 -14.05 3.43
N ARG A 243 5.90 -13.32 4.46
CA ARG A 243 4.75 -13.76 5.26
C ARG A 243 3.56 -12.85 5.04
N LEU A 244 2.38 -13.46 4.99
CA LEU A 244 1.10 -12.77 4.88
C LEU A 244 0.34 -12.92 6.19
N THR A 245 -0.49 -11.92 6.48
CA THR A 245 -1.45 -12.00 7.58
C THR A 245 -2.83 -11.56 7.11
N THR A 246 -3.87 -11.99 7.80
CA THR A 246 -5.24 -11.60 7.48
C THR A 246 -6.12 -11.56 8.72
N ARG A 247 -7.31 -10.98 8.54
CA ARG A 247 -8.39 -10.96 9.50
C ARG A 247 -9.64 -11.52 8.84
N TRP A 248 -10.31 -12.43 9.51
CA TRP A 248 -11.51 -13.08 9.00
C TRP A 248 -12.79 -12.43 9.54
N SER A 249 -13.83 -12.47 8.72
CA SER A 249 -15.20 -12.20 9.14
C SER A 249 -16.10 -13.31 8.63
N GLU A 250 -16.77 -14.04 9.54
CA GLU A 250 -17.66 -15.13 9.11
C GLU A 250 -18.93 -14.61 8.41
N ASN A 251 -19.29 -13.34 8.57
CA ASN A 251 -20.47 -12.71 7.96
C ASN A 251 -20.09 -11.63 6.95
N ASP A 252 -18.85 -11.64 6.49
CA ASP A 252 -18.36 -10.84 5.37
C ASP A 252 -17.12 -11.53 4.80
N PHE A 253 -17.36 -12.55 3.98
CA PHE A 253 -16.26 -13.32 3.39
C PHE A 253 -15.37 -12.44 2.51
N SER A 254 -15.92 -11.37 1.92
CA SER A 254 -15.20 -10.51 0.97
C SER A 254 -13.98 -9.86 1.63
N MET A 255 -14.12 -9.41 2.88
CA MET A 255 -13.04 -8.84 3.68
C MET A 255 -11.83 -9.79 3.77
N GLY A 256 -12.06 -11.05 4.16
CA GLY A 256 -10.98 -12.02 4.34
C GLY A 256 -10.38 -12.46 3.01
N LEU A 257 -11.21 -12.69 1.99
CA LEU A 257 -10.74 -13.18 0.69
C LEU A 257 -9.93 -12.12 -0.07
N PHE A 258 -10.49 -10.93 -0.27
CA PHE A 258 -9.79 -9.86 -1.00
C PHE A 258 -8.59 -9.35 -0.23
N GLY A 259 -8.68 -9.24 1.10
CA GLY A 259 -7.54 -8.89 1.95
C GLY A 259 -6.36 -9.87 1.77
N VAL A 260 -6.60 -11.18 1.71
CA VAL A 260 -5.51 -12.14 1.46
C VAL A 260 -4.95 -12.03 0.05
N ILE A 261 -5.77 -11.75 -0.96
CA ILE A 261 -5.28 -11.53 -2.34
C ILE A 261 -4.43 -10.25 -2.41
N HIS A 262 -4.84 -9.19 -1.71
CA HIS A 262 -4.09 -7.95 -1.56
C HIS A 262 -2.69 -8.22 -0.99
N GLU A 263 -2.63 -8.85 0.19
CA GLU A 263 -1.35 -9.17 0.83
C GLU A 263 -0.52 -10.15 -0.02
N ALA A 264 -1.16 -11.10 -0.71
CA ALA A 264 -0.44 -12.00 -1.62
C ALA A 264 0.17 -11.26 -2.81
N GLY A 265 -0.43 -10.16 -3.28
CA GLY A 265 0.17 -9.32 -4.31
C GLY A 265 1.47 -8.65 -3.85
N HIS A 266 1.48 -8.10 -2.63
CA HIS A 266 2.73 -7.67 -1.97
C HIS A 266 3.72 -8.83 -1.84
N GLY A 267 3.26 -9.98 -1.34
CA GLY A 267 4.12 -11.14 -1.14
C GLY A 267 4.75 -11.66 -2.43
N MET A 268 4.00 -11.65 -3.53
CA MET A 268 4.51 -12.05 -4.85
C MET A 268 5.48 -11.04 -5.42
N TYR A 269 5.36 -9.74 -5.13
CA TYR A 269 6.40 -8.78 -5.51
C TYR A 269 7.72 -9.14 -4.81
N GLU A 270 7.71 -9.23 -3.50
CA GLU A 270 8.88 -9.56 -2.67
C GLU A 270 9.51 -10.92 -3.05
N GLN A 271 8.69 -11.95 -3.31
CA GLN A 271 9.16 -13.27 -3.74
C GLN A 271 9.79 -13.28 -5.15
N ASN A 272 9.60 -12.23 -5.96
CA ASN A 272 10.07 -12.19 -7.35
C ASN A 272 11.09 -11.05 -7.59
N ILE A 273 11.58 -10.38 -6.55
CA ILE A 273 12.78 -9.54 -6.65
C ILE A 273 13.98 -10.43 -6.96
N ASP A 274 14.84 -10.01 -7.91
CA ASP A 274 15.99 -10.80 -8.35
C ASP A 274 16.93 -11.11 -7.16
N GLU A 275 17.26 -12.39 -6.99
CA GLU A 275 18.14 -12.90 -5.93
C GLU A 275 19.51 -12.19 -5.90
N LYS A 276 19.97 -11.61 -7.01
CA LYS A 276 21.23 -10.86 -7.06
C LYS A 276 21.26 -9.66 -6.11
N TYR A 277 20.10 -9.14 -5.69
CA TYR A 277 19.99 -8.02 -4.77
C TYR A 277 19.94 -8.44 -3.29
N GLU A 278 19.79 -9.73 -2.99
CA GLU A 278 19.70 -10.25 -1.61
C GLU A 278 20.86 -9.74 -0.73
N GLY A 279 20.54 -9.26 0.47
CA GLY A 279 21.54 -8.66 1.36
C GLY A 279 21.90 -7.20 1.08
N THR A 280 21.15 -6.54 0.20
CA THR A 280 21.29 -5.12 -0.09
C THR A 280 19.93 -4.43 0.08
N PRO A 281 19.89 -3.10 0.32
CA PRO A 281 18.62 -2.36 0.39
C PRO A 281 17.88 -2.29 -0.95
N VAL A 282 18.45 -2.87 -2.02
CA VAL A 282 17.77 -3.00 -3.32
C VAL A 282 16.75 -4.14 -3.30
N HIS A 283 16.89 -5.09 -2.36
CA HIS A 283 15.96 -6.21 -2.17
C HIS A 283 14.72 -5.78 -1.37
N GLU A 284 13.99 -4.82 -1.92
CA GLU A 284 12.73 -4.30 -1.39
C GLU A 284 11.96 -3.66 -2.56
N GLY A 285 10.65 -3.41 -2.40
CA GLY A 285 9.86 -2.67 -3.37
C GLY A 285 10.40 -1.27 -3.68
N ALA A 286 10.26 -0.82 -4.94
CA ALA A 286 10.81 0.47 -5.41
C ALA A 286 10.23 1.72 -4.72
N SER A 287 9.00 1.62 -4.21
CA SER A 287 8.28 2.64 -3.45
C SER A 287 7.00 2.05 -2.88
N MET A 288 6.34 2.77 -1.98
CA MET A 288 5.05 2.34 -1.45
C MET A 288 3.98 2.22 -2.54
N GLY A 289 3.97 3.09 -3.53
CA GLY A 289 3.00 3.14 -4.63
C GLY A 289 3.23 2.02 -5.62
N ILE A 290 4.48 1.65 -5.92
CA ILE A 290 4.75 0.44 -6.70
C ILE A 290 4.36 -0.80 -5.89
N HIS A 291 4.65 -0.85 -4.60
CA HIS A 291 4.29 -1.98 -3.76
C HIS A 291 2.75 -2.16 -3.68
N GLU A 292 2.01 -1.06 -3.47
CA GLU A 292 0.54 -0.99 -3.54
C GLU A 292 -0.01 -1.29 -4.93
N SER A 293 0.72 -0.97 -6.00
CA SER A 293 0.29 -1.36 -7.34
C SER A 293 0.22 -2.87 -7.48
N GLN A 294 1.15 -3.62 -6.86
CA GLN A 294 1.14 -5.08 -6.95
C GLN A 294 0.04 -5.71 -6.09
N SER A 295 -0.25 -5.17 -4.90
CA SER A 295 -1.39 -5.63 -4.11
C SER A 295 -2.72 -5.33 -4.78
N LEU A 296 -2.95 -4.11 -5.23
CA LEU A 296 -4.20 -3.70 -5.88
C LEU A 296 -4.37 -4.30 -7.27
N PHE A 297 -3.27 -4.59 -7.98
CA PHE A 297 -3.32 -5.40 -9.21
C PHE A 297 -3.89 -6.79 -8.91
N ASN A 298 -3.34 -7.48 -7.90
CA ASN A 298 -3.82 -8.81 -7.58
C ASN A 298 -5.23 -8.79 -6.98
N GLU A 299 -5.55 -7.86 -6.08
CA GLU A 299 -6.86 -7.78 -5.41
C GLU A 299 -7.96 -7.28 -6.36
N ILE A 300 -7.78 -6.07 -6.89
CA ILE A 300 -8.82 -5.34 -7.58
C ILE A 300 -8.80 -5.65 -9.07
N ILE A 301 -7.63 -5.69 -9.70
CA ILE A 301 -7.55 -5.93 -11.14
C ILE A 301 -7.82 -7.40 -11.47
N ILE A 302 -7.13 -8.34 -10.83
CA ILE A 302 -7.20 -9.78 -11.11
C ILE A 302 -8.27 -10.46 -10.27
N GLY A 303 -8.13 -10.40 -8.94
CA GLY A 303 -8.96 -11.09 -7.96
C GLY A 303 -10.41 -10.65 -7.99
N SER A 304 -10.69 -9.51 -8.60
CA SER A 304 -12.00 -8.89 -8.75
C SER A 304 -12.53 -8.89 -10.20
N ASN A 305 -11.79 -9.51 -11.13
CA ASN A 305 -12.18 -9.66 -12.53
C ASN A 305 -13.30 -10.71 -12.69
N ARG A 306 -14.22 -10.46 -13.63
CA ARG A 306 -15.34 -11.36 -13.90
C ARG A 306 -14.89 -12.73 -14.42
N ASN A 307 -13.90 -12.80 -15.31
CA ASN A 307 -13.40 -14.04 -15.88
C ASN A 307 -12.68 -14.88 -14.81
N PHE A 308 -11.90 -14.22 -13.96
CA PHE A 308 -11.28 -14.87 -12.79
C PHE A 308 -12.34 -15.47 -11.86
N TRP A 309 -13.35 -14.68 -11.45
CA TRP A 309 -14.41 -15.19 -10.59
C TRP A 309 -15.25 -16.27 -11.25
N ALA A 310 -15.52 -16.19 -12.55
CA ALA A 310 -16.27 -17.22 -13.27
C ALA A 310 -15.57 -18.58 -13.18
N LYS A 311 -14.22 -18.59 -13.27
CA LYS A 311 -13.41 -19.80 -13.08
C LYS A 311 -13.40 -20.26 -11.62
N GLN A 312 -13.27 -19.34 -10.66
CA GLN A 312 -13.12 -19.69 -9.24
C GLN A 312 -14.46 -20.02 -8.54
N TYR A 313 -15.58 -19.55 -9.07
CA TYR A 313 -16.88 -19.64 -8.41
C TYR A 313 -17.34 -21.08 -8.10
N PRO A 314 -17.16 -22.09 -8.97
CA PRO A 314 -17.48 -23.47 -8.63
C PRO A 314 -16.69 -23.99 -7.41
N PHE A 315 -15.40 -23.64 -7.31
CA PHE A 315 -14.57 -24.02 -6.16
C PHE A 315 -14.92 -23.22 -4.89
N PHE A 316 -15.32 -21.96 -5.05
CA PHE A 316 -15.88 -21.15 -3.97
C PHE A 316 -17.15 -21.82 -3.39
N GLN A 317 -18.09 -22.23 -4.25
CA GLN A 317 -19.31 -22.93 -3.82
C GLN A 317 -18.99 -24.26 -3.12
N GLU A 318 -18.04 -25.05 -3.65
CA GLU A 318 -17.57 -26.29 -3.00
C GLU A 318 -17.04 -26.00 -1.59
N CYS A 319 -16.23 -24.96 -1.43
CA CYS A 319 -15.67 -24.58 -0.13
C CYS A 319 -16.74 -24.04 0.83
N ALA A 320 -17.81 -23.43 0.32
CA ALA A 320 -18.86 -22.85 1.15
C ALA A 320 -19.97 -23.85 1.55
N GLU A 321 -19.85 -25.11 1.15
CA GLU A 321 -20.62 -26.26 1.64
C GLU A 321 -22.14 -26.02 1.65
N GLY A 322 -22.71 -25.59 0.52
CA GLY A 322 -24.16 -25.40 0.36
C GLY A 322 -24.66 -23.99 0.64
N THR A 323 -23.86 -23.11 1.24
CA THR A 323 -24.27 -21.75 1.62
C THR A 323 -24.66 -20.87 0.42
N PHE A 324 -24.08 -21.13 -0.75
CA PHE A 324 -24.25 -20.33 -1.96
C PHE A 324 -24.76 -21.13 -3.17
N ASP A 325 -25.27 -22.36 -2.98
CA ASP A 325 -25.72 -23.24 -4.08
C ASP A 325 -26.94 -22.69 -4.82
N ASP A 326 -27.74 -21.84 -4.16
CA ASP A 326 -28.90 -21.14 -4.72
C ASP A 326 -28.55 -19.83 -5.44
N VAL A 327 -27.29 -19.41 -5.40
CA VAL A 327 -26.84 -18.13 -5.97
C VAL A 327 -26.29 -18.35 -7.37
N SER A 328 -26.76 -17.57 -8.34
CA SER A 328 -26.20 -17.58 -9.69
C SER A 328 -24.87 -16.83 -9.73
N PHE A 329 -23.98 -17.19 -10.66
CA PHE A 329 -22.71 -16.50 -10.83
C PHE A 329 -22.87 -14.99 -11.06
N ASP A 330 -23.83 -14.57 -11.90
CA ASP A 330 -24.06 -13.15 -12.17
C ASP A 330 -24.50 -12.40 -10.91
N THR A 331 -25.43 -12.97 -10.14
CA THR A 331 -25.83 -12.40 -8.84
C THR A 331 -24.65 -12.31 -7.88
N PHE A 332 -23.81 -13.35 -7.83
CA PHE A 332 -22.62 -13.35 -7.00
C PHE A 332 -21.64 -12.26 -7.40
N TYR A 333 -21.24 -12.21 -8.67
CA TYR A 333 -20.26 -11.25 -9.16
C TYR A 333 -20.75 -9.81 -9.00
N ASP A 334 -21.98 -9.53 -9.41
CA ASP A 334 -22.57 -8.19 -9.33
C ASP A 334 -22.60 -7.68 -7.87
N SER A 335 -22.87 -8.57 -6.90
CA SER A 335 -22.87 -8.20 -5.47
C SER A 335 -21.51 -7.69 -4.97
N LEU A 336 -20.40 -8.22 -5.50
CA LEU A 336 -19.03 -7.80 -5.15
C LEU A 336 -18.68 -6.41 -5.69
N LYS A 337 -19.50 -5.87 -6.59
CA LYS A 337 -19.30 -4.58 -7.26
C LYS A 337 -20.34 -3.54 -6.86
N HIS A 338 -21.02 -3.76 -5.74
CA HIS A 338 -21.81 -2.71 -5.13
C HIS A 338 -20.92 -1.52 -4.72
N SER A 339 -21.38 -0.30 -5.00
CA SER A 339 -20.69 0.93 -4.64
C SER A 339 -21.58 1.76 -3.75
N LYS A 340 -21.02 2.26 -2.65
CA LYS A 340 -21.71 3.16 -1.74
C LYS A 340 -20.70 4.09 -1.10
N ALA A 341 -21.12 5.32 -0.84
CA ALA A 341 -20.36 6.18 0.05
C ALA A 341 -20.27 5.51 1.44
N SER A 342 -19.06 5.37 1.97
CA SER A 342 -18.79 4.89 3.32
C SER A 342 -17.81 5.82 4.02
N LEU A 343 -17.74 5.74 5.35
CA LEU A 343 -16.84 6.59 6.14
C LEU A 343 -15.44 5.96 6.26
N ILE A 344 -15.38 4.62 6.29
CA ILE A 344 -14.16 3.88 6.58
C ILE A 344 -13.45 3.51 5.27
N ARG A 345 -12.27 4.11 5.03
CA ARG A 345 -11.42 3.93 3.85
C ARG A 345 -11.07 2.47 3.59
N ILE A 346 -10.67 1.73 4.62
CA ILE A 346 -10.29 0.31 4.50
C ILE A 346 -11.50 -0.60 4.23
N GLU A 347 -12.72 -0.07 4.29
CA GLU A 347 -13.98 -0.76 3.97
C GLU A 347 -14.67 -0.13 2.74
N ALA A 348 -14.00 0.82 2.07
CA ALA A 348 -14.54 1.50 0.90
C ALA A 348 -14.53 0.56 -0.31
N ASP A 349 -15.52 0.70 -1.17
CA ASP A 349 -15.55 -0.06 -2.42
C ASP A 349 -14.52 0.48 -3.43
N SER A 350 -14.17 -0.35 -4.42
CA SER A 350 -13.14 0.00 -5.41
C SER A 350 -13.40 1.31 -6.17
N LEU A 351 -14.66 1.75 -6.35
CA LEU A 351 -14.94 3.01 -7.02
C LEU A 351 -14.72 4.22 -6.10
N THR A 352 -15.03 4.10 -4.82
CA THR A 352 -14.97 5.24 -3.88
C THR A 352 -13.64 5.34 -3.14
N TYR A 353 -12.85 4.27 -3.08
CA TYR A 353 -11.58 4.19 -2.35
C TYR A 353 -10.64 5.38 -2.58
N VAL A 354 -10.40 5.75 -3.85
CA VAL A 354 -9.46 6.84 -4.19
C VAL A 354 -9.93 8.20 -3.64
N ILE A 355 -11.24 8.42 -3.49
CA ILE A 355 -11.77 9.67 -2.92
C ILE A 355 -11.32 9.84 -1.46
N HIS A 356 -11.26 8.75 -0.69
CA HIS A 356 -10.76 8.80 0.69
C HIS A 356 -9.28 9.21 0.76
N ILE A 357 -8.48 8.82 -0.23
CA ILE A 357 -7.07 9.20 -0.34
C ILE A 357 -6.95 10.69 -0.68
N ILE A 358 -7.73 11.17 -1.65
CA ILE A 358 -7.74 12.57 -2.07
C ILE A 358 -8.10 13.49 -0.89
N ILE A 359 -9.08 13.11 -0.06
CA ILE A 359 -9.42 13.87 1.16
C ILE A 359 -8.20 14.05 2.07
N ARG A 360 -7.46 12.97 2.33
CA ARG A 360 -6.29 12.99 3.22
C ARG A 360 -5.14 13.78 2.62
N TYR A 361 -4.88 13.59 1.33
CA TYR A 361 -3.91 14.38 0.57
C TYR A 361 -4.18 15.88 0.67
N GLU A 362 -5.43 16.31 0.44
CA GLU A 362 -5.79 17.73 0.51
C GLU A 362 -5.60 18.28 1.92
N ILE A 363 -5.96 17.53 2.96
CA ILE A 363 -5.77 17.94 4.36
C ILE A 363 -4.28 18.03 4.71
N GLU A 364 -3.46 17.05 4.32
CA GLU A 364 -2.02 17.10 4.56
C GLU A 364 -1.36 18.27 3.82
N LYS A 365 -1.76 18.53 2.57
CA LYS A 365 -1.32 19.70 1.81
C LYS A 365 -1.63 20.99 2.58
N MET A 366 -2.84 21.13 3.13
CA MET A 366 -3.21 22.27 3.98
C MET A 366 -2.36 22.35 5.26
N ILE A 367 -2.04 21.22 5.90
CA ILE A 367 -1.20 21.19 7.11
C ILE A 367 0.22 21.71 6.85
N PHE A 368 0.84 21.31 5.73
CA PHE A 368 2.28 21.52 5.49
C PHE A 368 2.61 22.70 4.57
N ASN A 369 1.73 23.04 3.63
CA ASN A 369 1.92 24.15 2.70
C ASN A 369 1.14 25.41 3.11
N GLU A 370 0.15 25.28 3.98
CA GLU A 370 -0.69 26.38 4.44
C GLU A 370 -0.63 26.53 5.97
N THR A 371 -1.45 27.43 6.52
CA THR A 371 -1.58 27.64 7.97
C THR A 371 -2.96 27.19 8.43
N VAL A 372 -3.09 25.90 8.75
CA VAL A 372 -4.30 25.33 9.34
C VAL A 372 -4.10 25.09 10.84
N SER A 373 -5.10 25.46 11.63
CA SER A 373 -5.12 25.15 13.06
C SER A 373 -5.45 23.68 13.29
N ILE A 374 -4.74 23.03 14.22
CA ILE A 374 -5.05 21.65 14.63
C ILE A 374 -6.51 21.51 15.12
N ASP A 375 -7.07 22.57 15.71
CA ASP A 375 -8.46 22.61 16.19
C ASP A 375 -9.49 22.52 15.07
N GLU A 376 -9.11 22.90 13.84
CA GLU A 376 -10.01 22.90 12.70
C GLU A 376 -10.02 21.56 11.95
N LEU A 377 -9.01 20.70 12.18
CA LEU A 377 -8.85 19.46 11.41
C LEU A 377 -10.07 18.53 11.47
N PRO A 378 -10.73 18.27 12.63
CA PRO A 378 -11.92 17.43 12.65
C PRO A 378 -13.05 18.02 11.79
N LYS A 379 -13.21 19.35 11.81
CA LYS A 379 -14.22 20.03 10.99
C LYS A 379 -13.87 19.93 9.50
N ILE A 380 -12.62 20.24 9.12
CA ILE A 380 -12.14 20.16 7.74
C ILE A 380 -12.33 18.74 7.18
N TRP A 381 -11.96 17.72 7.97
CA TRP A 381 -12.18 16.32 7.62
C TRP A 381 -13.64 16.04 7.30
N ASN A 382 -14.53 16.40 8.22
CA ASN A 382 -15.95 16.12 8.09
C ASN A 382 -16.57 16.87 6.90
N ASP A 383 -16.17 18.11 6.68
CA ASP A 383 -16.63 18.91 5.54
C ASP A 383 -16.15 18.33 4.20
N LYS A 384 -14.92 17.81 4.14
CA LYS A 384 -14.39 17.14 2.94
C LYS A 384 -15.10 15.82 2.61
N TYR A 385 -15.45 15.03 3.63
CA TYR A 385 -16.27 13.83 3.45
C TYR A 385 -17.69 14.18 2.97
N GLU A 386 -18.28 15.24 3.51
CA GLU A 386 -19.59 15.71 3.07
C GLU A 386 -19.54 16.23 1.63
N GLU A 387 -18.49 16.99 1.27
CA GLU A 387 -18.25 17.51 -0.07
C GLU A 387 -18.12 16.40 -1.12
N TYR A 388 -17.25 15.41 -0.88
CA TYR A 388 -16.92 14.41 -1.90
C TYR A 388 -17.75 13.12 -1.83
N LEU A 389 -18.22 12.73 -0.64
CA LEU A 389 -18.96 11.48 -0.46
C LEU A 389 -20.43 11.70 -0.11
N GLY A 390 -20.83 12.93 0.27
CA GLY A 390 -22.22 13.26 0.63
C GLY A 390 -22.65 12.70 1.99
N ILE A 391 -21.68 12.28 2.81
CA ILE A 391 -21.90 11.69 4.14
C ILE A 391 -20.94 12.33 5.14
N ARG A 392 -21.33 12.33 6.41
CA ARG A 392 -20.59 12.99 7.48
C ARG A 392 -20.37 12.04 8.66
N PRO A 393 -19.16 11.94 9.22
CA PRO A 393 -18.93 11.19 10.45
C PRO A 393 -19.79 11.71 11.62
N GLU A 394 -20.37 10.80 12.40
CA GLU A 394 -21.13 11.15 13.61
C GLU A 394 -20.20 11.44 14.81
N ASN A 395 -18.97 10.93 14.76
CA ASN A 395 -17.98 11.03 15.82
C ASN A 395 -16.55 10.91 15.24
N ASP A 396 -15.53 11.23 16.05
CA ASP A 396 -14.15 11.31 15.57
C ASP A 396 -13.53 9.95 15.21
N LEU A 397 -14.06 8.82 15.75
CA LEU A 397 -13.56 7.47 15.43
C LEU A 397 -13.82 7.10 13.96
N GLU A 398 -14.99 7.48 13.43
CA GLU A 398 -15.32 7.31 12.01
C GLU A 398 -14.76 8.46 11.15
N GLY A 399 -14.39 9.56 11.79
CA GLY A 399 -13.76 10.73 11.20
C GLY A 399 -12.23 10.69 11.26
N ILE A 400 -11.64 11.76 11.78
CA ILE A 400 -10.19 12.01 11.76
C ILE A 400 -9.33 10.95 12.49
N LEU A 401 -9.89 10.21 13.45
CA LEU A 401 -9.17 9.18 14.20
C LEU A 401 -9.19 7.80 13.52
N GLN A 402 -9.81 7.69 12.35
CA GLN A 402 -10.01 6.43 11.65
C GLN A 402 -8.71 5.71 11.28
N ASP A 403 -7.69 6.45 10.86
CA ASP A 403 -6.41 5.92 10.39
C ASP A 403 -5.27 6.22 11.38
N VAL A 404 -4.26 5.35 11.38
CA VAL A 404 -3.13 5.40 12.33
C VAL A 404 -1.98 6.29 11.85
N HIS A 405 -1.88 6.54 10.54
CA HIS A 405 -0.71 7.10 9.86
C HIS A 405 -0.18 8.38 10.49
N TRP A 406 -1.06 9.32 10.85
CA TRP A 406 -0.66 10.59 11.46
C TRP A 406 -0.12 10.45 12.89
N SER A 407 -0.48 9.38 13.61
CA SER A 407 0.14 9.06 14.91
C SER A 407 1.60 8.62 14.75
N GLY A 408 1.95 8.00 13.62
CA GLY A 408 3.30 7.62 13.24
C GLY A 408 4.06 8.67 12.44
N SER A 409 3.51 9.88 12.27
CA SER A 409 4.06 10.93 11.40
C SER A 409 4.25 10.53 9.93
N SER A 410 3.47 9.57 9.43
CA SER A 410 3.52 9.11 8.02
C SER A 410 2.78 10.07 7.09
N PHE A 411 3.20 11.34 7.08
CA PHE A 411 2.64 12.39 6.22
C PHE A 411 3.27 12.33 4.83
N GLY A 412 2.46 12.44 3.77
CA GLY A 412 2.88 12.21 2.38
C GLY A 412 2.71 10.76 1.92
N TYR A 413 2.30 9.85 2.81
CA TYR A 413 2.16 8.43 2.54
C TYR A 413 0.85 8.07 1.81
N PHE A 414 -0.29 8.67 2.21
CA PHE A 414 -1.60 8.29 1.66
C PHE A 414 -1.68 8.34 0.12
N PRO A 415 -1.09 9.32 -0.58
CA PRO A 415 -1.07 9.35 -2.04
C PRO A 415 -0.56 8.06 -2.70
N SER A 416 0.36 7.33 -2.07
CA SER A 416 0.88 6.05 -2.58
C SER A 416 -0.22 5.01 -2.82
N TYR A 417 -1.29 4.99 -2.02
CA TYR A 417 -2.43 4.08 -2.26
C TYR A 417 -3.17 4.39 -3.57
N ALA A 418 -3.42 5.68 -3.85
CA ALA A 418 -4.09 6.07 -5.08
C ALA A 418 -3.19 5.88 -6.30
N LEU A 419 -1.89 6.19 -6.15
CA LEU A 419 -0.87 5.94 -7.17
C LEU A 419 -0.78 4.45 -7.49
N GLY A 420 -0.72 3.59 -6.48
CA GLY A 420 -0.72 2.14 -6.66
C GLY A 420 -1.91 1.67 -7.48
N TYR A 421 -3.12 2.18 -7.19
CA TYR A 421 -4.30 1.77 -7.96
C TYR A 421 -4.24 2.23 -9.42
N MET A 422 -3.78 3.45 -9.67
CA MET A 422 -3.62 3.95 -11.04
C MET A 422 -2.52 3.20 -11.81
N TYR A 423 -1.39 2.92 -11.17
CA TYR A 423 -0.33 2.09 -11.73
C TYR A 423 -0.85 0.69 -12.04
N ALA A 424 -1.63 0.06 -11.16
CA ALA A 424 -2.21 -1.26 -11.42
C ALA A 424 -3.09 -1.27 -12.69
N ALA A 425 -3.94 -0.24 -12.88
CA ALA A 425 -4.75 -0.12 -14.08
C ALA A 425 -3.91 0.16 -15.35
N GLN A 426 -2.86 0.96 -15.24
CA GLN A 426 -1.94 1.24 -16.35
C GLN A 426 -1.10 0.02 -16.74
N LEU A 427 -0.64 -0.76 -15.76
CA LEU A 427 0.06 -2.03 -15.98
C LEU A 427 -0.84 -3.05 -16.66
N LEU A 428 -2.13 -3.12 -16.28
CA LEU A 428 -3.09 -3.96 -16.99
C LEU A 428 -3.20 -3.56 -18.47
N HIS A 429 -3.35 -2.26 -18.74
CA HIS A 429 -3.46 -1.76 -20.10
C HIS A 429 -2.22 -2.09 -20.94
N ALA A 430 -1.02 -1.95 -20.38
CA ALA A 430 0.22 -2.33 -21.06
C ALA A 430 0.28 -3.84 -21.31
N MET A 431 -0.01 -4.64 -20.29
CA MET A 431 -0.02 -6.10 -20.35
C MET A 431 -1.01 -6.65 -21.40
N GLU A 432 -2.20 -6.05 -21.53
CA GLU A 432 -3.21 -6.44 -22.53
C GLU A 432 -2.75 -6.25 -23.99
N LYS A 433 -1.66 -5.50 -24.24
CA LYS A 433 -1.05 -5.37 -25.58
C LYS A 433 -0.24 -6.61 -25.96
N GLU A 434 0.21 -7.39 -24.98
CA GLU A 434 1.11 -8.53 -25.17
C GLU A 434 0.46 -9.87 -24.89
N ILE A 435 -0.44 -9.92 -23.90
CA ILE A 435 -1.13 -11.14 -23.48
C ILE A 435 -2.64 -10.95 -23.48
N ASN A 436 -3.38 -11.98 -23.86
CA ASN A 436 -4.84 -11.99 -23.70
C ASN A 436 -5.19 -12.29 -22.23
N VAL A 437 -5.23 -11.23 -21.41
CA VAL A 437 -5.46 -11.33 -19.96
C VAL A 437 -6.78 -12.06 -19.66
N ASP A 438 -7.85 -11.79 -20.41
CA ASP A 438 -9.16 -12.43 -20.19
C ASP A 438 -9.12 -13.95 -20.40
N GLU A 439 -8.38 -14.43 -21.41
CA GLU A 439 -8.17 -15.87 -21.63
C GLU A 439 -7.32 -16.50 -20.52
N VAL A 440 -6.27 -15.82 -20.05
CA VAL A 440 -5.44 -16.30 -18.95
C VAL A 440 -6.27 -16.42 -17.67
N LEU A 441 -7.12 -15.42 -17.38
CA LEU A 441 -7.98 -15.41 -16.19
C LEU A 441 -9.07 -16.49 -16.21
N ALA A 442 -9.52 -16.88 -17.40
CA ALA A 442 -10.44 -18.00 -17.59
C ALA A 442 -9.75 -19.38 -17.54
N SER A 443 -8.42 -19.44 -17.47
CA SER A 443 -7.63 -20.67 -17.49
C SER A 443 -7.20 -21.17 -16.10
N ASP A 444 -6.47 -22.30 -16.07
CA ASP A 444 -5.85 -22.85 -14.86
C ASP A 444 -4.38 -22.40 -14.66
N ASP A 445 -3.80 -21.65 -15.61
CA ASP A 445 -2.40 -21.21 -15.56
C ASP A 445 -2.30 -19.67 -15.60
N TYR A 446 -2.12 -19.06 -14.44
CA TYR A 446 -1.90 -17.61 -14.31
C TYR A 446 -0.43 -17.19 -14.50
N SER A 447 0.47 -18.13 -14.80
CA SER A 447 1.89 -17.84 -14.96
C SER A 447 2.23 -16.79 -16.03
N PRO A 448 1.47 -16.59 -17.13
CA PRO A 448 1.74 -15.51 -18.07
C PRO A 448 1.68 -14.12 -17.43
N ILE A 449 0.67 -13.87 -16.58
CA ILE A 449 0.52 -12.59 -15.86
C ILE A 449 1.68 -12.40 -14.90
N ARG A 450 1.99 -13.42 -14.09
CA ARG A 450 3.10 -13.36 -13.12
C ARG A 450 4.44 -13.11 -13.82
N LYS A 451 4.71 -13.79 -14.94
CA LYS A 451 5.94 -13.59 -15.71
C LYS A 451 6.06 -12.17 -16.23
N TRP A 452 4.99 -11.62 -16.80
CA TRP A 452 4.99 -10.24 -17.28
C TRP A 452 5.26 -9.25 -16.14
N LEU A 453 4.61 -9.41 -14.98
CA LEU A 453 4.88 -8.54 -13.82
C LEU A 453 6.31 -8.72 -13.29
N THR A 454 6.84 -9.94 -13.25
CA THR A 454 8.23 -10.17 -12.83
C THR A 454 9.23 -9.55 -13.78
N GLU A 455 9.02 -9.70 -15.09
CA GLU A 455 9.89 -9.16 -16.13
C GLU A 455 9.87 -7.63 -16.17
N ASN A 456 8.72 -7.01 -15.94
CA ASN A 456 8.59 -5.55 -16.07
C ASN A 456 8.71 -4.79 -14.74
N ILE A 457 8.38 -5.42 -13.62
CA ILE A 457 8.31 -4.77 -12.30
C ILE A 457 9.14 -5.51 -11.25
N HIS A 458 8.81 -6.78 -10.94
CA HIS A 458 9.29 -7.37 -9.69
C HIS A 458 10.81 -7.53 -9.62
N GLN A 459 11.43 -8.02 -10.70
CA GLN A 459 12.85 -8.37 -10.69
C GLN A 459 13.78 -7.21 -10.32
N TYR A 460 13.32 -5.97 -10.53
CA TYR A 460 14.13 -4.78 -10.31
C TYR A 460 14.27 -4.39 -8.84
N GLY A 461 13.39 -4.87 -7.94
CA GLY A 461 13.37 -4.37 -6.55
C GLY A 461 13.38 -2.84 -6.52
N ALA A 462 14.23 -2.24 -5.69
CA ALA A 462 14.43 -0.81 -5.60
C ALA A 462 15.58 -0.26 -6.49
N SER A 463 16.01 -1.01 -7.51
CA SER A 463 17.13 -0.60 -8.38
C SER A 463 16.77 0.53 -9.35
N LYS A 464 15.48 0.75 -9.60
CA LYS A 464 14.93 1.80 -10.47
C LYS A 464 14.01 2.71 -9.67
N LYS A 465 13.91 3.98 -10.07
CA LYS A 465 12.91 4.88 -9.48
C LYS A 465 11.50 4.52 -9.98
N PRO A 466 10.43 4.76 -9.20
CA PRO A 466 9.06 4.35 -9.55
C PRO A 466 8.58 4.86 -10.92
N ASN A 467 8.86 6.13 -11.22
CA ASN A 467 8.50 6.76 -12.49
C ASN A 467 9.26 6.16 -13.68
N GLU A 468 10.53 5.80 -13.49
CA GLU A 468 11.33 5.11 -14.51
C GLU A 468 10.80 3.69 -14.73
N LEU A 469 10.48 2.98 -13.65
CA LEU A 469 9.95 1.62 -13.70
C LEU A 469 8.62 1.55 -14.44
N ILE A 470 7.70 2.49 -14.17
CA ILE A 470 6.40 2.56 -14.87
C ILE A 470 6.56 2.99 -16.32
N LEU A 471 7.45 3.96 -16.60
CA LEU A 471 7.74 4.36 -17.97
C LEU A 471 8.30 3.19 -18.79
N ASP A 472 9.25 2.44 -18.24
CA ASP A 472 9.84 1.27 -18.90
C ASP A 472 8.81 0.17 -19.14
N ALA A 473 7.89 -0.07 -18.19
CA ALA A 473 6.89 -1.13 -18.26
C ALA A 473 5.68 -0.79 -19.15
N THR A 474 5.41 0.49 -19.39
CA THR A 474 4.14 0.94 -20.00
C THR A 474 4.28 1.90 -21.17
N ASP A 475 5.51 2.32 -21.50
CA ASP A 475 5.88 3.31 -22.53
C ASP A 475 5.37 4.74 -22.28
N GLU A 476 4.79 5.03 -21.12
CA GLU A 476 4.34 6.37 -20.74
C GLU A 476 4.44 6.64 -19.23
N LEU A 477 4.38 7.92 -18.85
CA LEU A 477 4.26 8.32 -17.45
C LEU A 477 2.87 8.01 -16.90
N LEU A 478 2.66 8.23 -15.60
CA LEU A 478 1.37 7.98 -14.95
C LEU A 478 0.20 8.63 -15.71
N ASN A 479 -0.78 7.81 -16.07
CA ASN A 479 -1.99 8.23 -16.77
C ASN A 479 -3.25 7.74 -16.03
N PRO A 480 -3.95 8.62 -15.29
CA PRO A 480 -5.13 8.24 -14.52
C PRO A 480 -6.32 7.76 -15.36
N GLN A 481 -6.32 8.00 -16.68
CA GLN A 481 -7.43 7.64 -17.54
C GLN A 481 -7.66 6.12 -17.58
N TYR A 482 -6.60 5.32 -17.48
CA TYR A 482 -6.72 3.85 -17.44
C TYR A 482 -7.54 3.36 -16.25
N LEU A 483 -7.38 3.99 -15.08
CA LEU A 483 -8.20 3.66 -13.91
C LEU A 483 -9.67 4.02 -14.14
N LEU A 484 -9.95 5.20 -14.71
CA LEU A 484 -11.31 5.65 -14.99
C LEU A 484 -12.01 4.74 -16.02
N ASP A 485 -11.31 4.36 -17.07
CA ASP A 485 -11.84 3.47 -18.11
C ASP A 485 -12.09 2.06 -17.54
N TYR A 486 -11.17 1.55 -16.72
CA TYR A 486 -11.32 0.28 -16.00
C TYR A 486 -12.55 0.29 -15.08
N LEU A 487 -12.70 1.32 -14.24
CA LEU A 487 -13.84 1.49 -13.35
C LEU A 487 -15.15 1.61 -14.14
N ARG A 488 -15.17 2.43 -15.19
CA ARG A 488 -16.37 2.60 -16.04
C ARG A 488 -16.80 1.27 -16.65
N LYS A 489 -15.86 0.53 -17.27
CA LYS A 489 -16.12 -0.79 -17.90
C LYS A 489 -16.81 -1.74 -16.93
N ILE A 490 -16.32 -1.84 -15.70
CA ILE A 490 -16.87 -2.76 -14.69
C ILE A 490 -18.22 -2.27 -14.16
N TYR A 491 -18.26 -1.05 -13.64
CA TYR A 491 -19.43 -0.56 -12.93
C TYR A 491 -20.62 -0.33 -13.87
N PHE A 492 -20.40 0.08 -15.13
CA PHE A 492 -21.51 0.22 -16.07
C PHE A 492 -22.09 -1.14 -16.48
N SER A 493 -21.24 -2.15 -16.64
CA SER A 493 -21.71 -3.53 -16.89
C SER A 493 -22.56 -4.05 -15.73
N VAL A 494 -22.07 -3.96 -14.49
CA VAL A 494 -22.76 -4.47 -13.29
C VAL A 494 -24.07 -3.72 -13.03
N TYR A 495 -24.08 -2.39 -13.20
CA TYR A 495 -25.27 -1.57 -12.99
C TYR A 495 -26.19 -1.53 -14.21
N LYS A 496 -25.90 -2.31 -15.26
CA LYS A 496 -26.73 -2.47 -16.47
C LYS A 496 -26.95 -1.15 -17.21
N ILE A 497 -25.94 -0.28 -17.20
CA ILE A 497 -25.93 0.96 -17.96
C ILE A 497 -25.45 0.65 -19.38
N SER A 498 -26.28 0.96 -20.37
CA SER A 498 -25.86 0.91 -21.77
C SER A 498 -25.06 2.18 -22.09
N GLU A 499 -23.80 2.02 -22.48
CA GLU A 499 -23.04 3.12 -23.07
C GLU A 499 -23.68 3.46 -24.42
N THR A 500 -24.34 4.61 -24.50
CA THR A 500 -24.55 5.27 -25.79
C THR A 500 -23.18 5.80 -26.18
N GLN A 501 -22.62 5.27 -27.28
CA GLN A 501 -21.36 5.75 -27.86
C GLN A 501 -21.52 7.21 -28.30
N ASP A 502 -21.37 8.15 -27.39
CA ASP A 502 -21.17 9.56 -27.69
C ASP A 502 -19.71 9.91 -27.39
N PHE A 503 -18.80 9.33 -28.17
CA PHE A 503 -17.45 9.88 -28.35
C PHE A 503 -17.51 10.78 -29.59
N ALA A 504 -17.61 12.10 -29.36
CA ALA A 504 -17.48 13.13 -30.39
C ALA A 504 -16.06 13.71 -30.39
#